data_AF-A0A926BKY9-F1
#
_entry.id   AF-A0A926BKY9-F1
#
_cell.length_a   1.000
_cell.length_b   1.000
_cell.length_c   1.000
_cell.angle_alpha   90.00
_cell.angle_beta   90.00
_cell.angle_gamma   90.00
#
_symmetry.space_group_name_H-M   'P 1'
#
loop_
_entity.id
_entity.type
_entity.pdbx_description
1 polymer ?
#
loop_
_entity_poly.entity_id
_entity_poly.type
_entity_poly.pdbx_seq_one_letter_code
_entity_poly.pdbx_strand_id
1 'polypeptide(L)'
;MFAIHATCGWRIVDPDGIIAGTYDHYIVDGEQCGPDYTKDGAKNLSPRNKKLYSHLHSADLIVERIIADNLGSVHLSFTMDCYLELIPIDSLNEVHWRLESTQTDFVDFVVEGNRTERTND
;
A
#
# COMPACT_ATOMS: atom_id res chain seq x y z
N MET A 1 13.03 -6.58 -7.73
CA MET A 1 11.58 -6.60 -7.47
C MET A 1 11.35 -5.67 -6.30
N PHE A 2 10.25 -4.92 -6.29
CA PHE A 2 9.94 -3.99 -5.21
C PHE A 2 8.74 -4.48 -4.43
N ALA A 3 8.74 -4.25 -3.13
CA ALA A 3 7.62 -4.46 -2.23
C ALA A 3 7.25 -3.12 -1.59
N ILE A 4 5.95 -2.91 -1.38
CA ILE A 4 5.44 -1.76 -0.65
C ILE A 4 4.77 -2.29 0.60
N HIS A 5 5.23 -1.85 1.75
CA HIS A 5 4.54 -2.04 3.02
C HIS A 5 3.78 -0.75 3.35
N ALA A 6 2.48 -0.87 3.60
CA ALA A 6 1.61 0.27 3.88
C ALA A 6 0.85 0.01 5.19
N THR A 7 1.07 0.88 6.16
CA THR A 7 0.44 0.87 7.49
C THR A 7 -0.52 2.05 7.67
N CYS A 8 -0.67 2.90 6.65
CA CYS A 8 -1.61 4.01 6.59
C CYS A 8 -2.85 3.68 5.73
N GLY A 9 -3.68 4.70 5.45
CA GLY A 9 -4.76 4.58 4.48
C GLY A 9 -4.20 4.36 3.08
N TRP A 10 -4.78 3.43 2.33
CA TRP A 10 -4.37 3.17 0.95
C TRP A 10 -5.56 2.84 0.05
N ARG A 11 -5.41 3.08 -1.24
CA ARG A 11 -6.37 2.63 -2.25
C ARG A 11 -5.69 2.19 -3.54
N ILE A 12 -6.22 1.14 -4.14
CA ILE A 12 -5.94 0.74 -5.51
C ILE A 12 -7.17 1.09 -6.34
N VAL A 13 -6.96 1.84 -7.41
CA VAL A 13 -8.03 2.31 -8.29
C VAL A 13 -7.72 1.81 -9.69
N ASP A 14 -8.73 1.24 -10.33
CA ASP A 14 -8.73 0.87 -11.74
C ASP A 14 -10.00 1.43 -12.42
N PRO A 15 -10.17 1.28 -13.75
CA PRO A 15 -11.38 1.73 -14.44
C PRO A 15 -12.68 1.08 -13.94
N ASP A 16 -12.62 -0.12 -13.36
CA ASP A 16 -13.78 -0.87 -12.86
C ASP A 16 -14.14 -0.54 -11.39
N GLY A 17 -13.24 0.12 -10.66
CA GLY A 17 -13.51 0.52 -9.29
C GLY A 17 -12.32 0.85 -8.41
N ILE A 18 -12.58 0.74 -7.11
CA ILE A 18 -11.66 1.12 -6.05
C ILE A 18 -11.69 0.01 -5.00
N ILE A 19 -10.52 -0.50 -4.63
CA ILE A 19 -10.30 -1.20 -3.37
C ILE A 19 -9.56 -0.25 -2.46
N ALA A 20 -10.04 -0.08 -1.23
CA ALA A 20 -9.38 0.70 -0.21
C ALA A 20 -9.15 -0.15 1.03
N GLY A 21 -8.08 0.15 1.74
CA GLY A 21 -7.76 -0.39 3.05
C GLY A 21 -7.24 0.71 3.97
N THR A 22 -7.28 0.44 5.26
CA THR A 22 -6.80 1.37 6.28
C THR A 22 -6.10 0.57 7.36
N TYR A 23 -4.83 0.88 7.60
CA TYR A 23 -4.00 0.29 8.66
C TYR A 23 -3.77 -1.23 8.54
N ASP A 24 -2.60 -1.68 8.97
CA ASP A 24 -2.28 -3.13 9.06
C ASP A 24 -2.94 -3.77 10.29
N HIS A 25 -3.53 -2.94 11.16
CA HIS A 25 -4.17 -3.30 12.41
C HIS A 25 -5.66 -2.97 12.39
N TYR A 26 -6.45 -3.90 12.89
CA TYR A 26 -7.87 -3.71 13.15
C TYR A 26 -8.09 -3.64 14.67
N ILE A 27 -8.92 -2.70 15.12
CA ILE A 27 -9.31 -2.56 16.52
C ILE A 27 -10.64 -3.31 16.72
N VAL A 28 -10.62 -4.47 17.39
CA VAL A 28 -11.83 -5.11 17.95
C VAL A 28 -11.99 -4.61 19.38
N ASP A 29 -13.16 -4.10 19.77
CA ASP A 29 -13.49 -3.87 21.19
C ASP A 29 -12.43 -3.07 22.00
N GLY A 30 -11.66 -2.19 21.33
CA GLY A 30 -10.60 -1.39 21.94
C GLY A 30 -9.23 -2.06 22.04
N GLU A 31 -9.08 -3.29 21.55
CA GLU A 31 -7.81 -4.01 21.48
C GLU A 31 -7.24 -4.03 20.06
N GLN A 32 -5.94 -3.74 19.94
CA GLN A 32 -5.22 -3.80 18.68
C GLN A 32 -4.96 -5.27 18.33
N CYS A 33 -5.67 -5.79 17.33
CA CYS A 33 -5.39 -7.11 16.79
C CYS A 33 -4.22 -7.00 15.79
N GLY A 34 -3.32 -7.99 15.83
CA GLY A 34 -2.17 -8.07 14.93
C GLY A 34 -2.57 -8.18 13.45
N PRO A 35 -1.59 -8.15 12.52
CA PRO A 35 -1.86 -8.25 11.09
C PRO A 35 -2.47 -9.63 10.81
N ASP A 36 -3.79 -9.68 10.71
CA ASP A 36 -4.48 -10.92 10.44
C ASP A 36 -4.36 -11.21 8.95
N TYR A 37 -3.24 -11.87 8.63
CA TYR A 37 -3.08 -12.74 7.47
C TYR A 37 -4.22 -13.75 7.51
N THR A 38 -5.40 -13.36 7.05
CA THR A 38 -6.46 -14.31 6.82
C THR A 38 -5.92 -15.24 5.74
N LYS A 39 -5.61 -16.48 6.12
CA LYS A 39 -5.26 -17.61 5.24
C LYS A 39 -6.25 -17.79 4.07
N ASP A 40 -7.36 -17.06 4.13
CA ASP A 40 -8.52 -17.00 3.25
C ASP A 40 -8.86 -15.57 2.76
N GLY A 41 -7.94 -14.59 2.75
CA GLY A 41 -8.24 -13.16 2.52
C GLY A 41 -9.02 -12.83 1.24
N ALA A 42 -8.96 -13.68 0.21
CA ALA A 42 -9.79 -13.57 -0.99
C ALA A 42 -11.24 -14.08 -0.82
N LYS A 43 -11.53 -14.97 0.16
CA LYS A 43 -12.86 -15.59 0.33
C LYS A 43 -13.93 -14.61 0.79
N ASN A 44 -13.55 -13.64 1.63
CA ASN A 44 -14.46 -12.62 2.18
C ASN A 44 -14.53 -11.33 1.36
N LEU A 45 -13.80 -11.25 0.24
CA LEU A 45 -13.92 -10.13 -0.68
C LEU A 45 -15.33 -10.10 -1.29
N SER A 46 -15.89 -8.90 -1.42
CA SER A 46 -17.08 -8.69 -2.23
C SER A 46 -16.84 -9.20 -3.66
N PRO A 47 -17.87 -9.64 -4.41
CA PRO A 47 -17.70 -10.07 -5.80
C PRO A 47 -16.96 -9.04 -6.67
N ARG A 48 -17.17 -7.75 -6.40
CA ARG A 48 -16.45 -6.64 -7.06
C ARG A 48 -14.95 -6.66 -6.73
N ASN A 49 -14.60 -6.78 -5.46
CA ASN A 49 -13.21 -6.81 -5.02
C ASN A 49 -12.50 -8.09 -5.49
N LYS A 50 -13.22 -9.22 -5.58
CA LYS A 50 -12.70 -10.47 -6.17
C LYS A 50 -12.31 -10.26 -7.64
N LYS A 51 -13.16 -9.60 -8.43
CA LYS A 51 -12.89 -9.31 -9.84
C LYS A 51 -11.62 -8.46 -9.98
N LEU A 52 -11.52 -7.38 -9.21
CA LEU A 52 -10.36 -6.50 -9.22
C LEU A 52 -9.09 -7.23 -8.76
N TYR A 53 -9.15 -7.98 -7.65
CA TYR A 53 -8.02 -8.78 -7.17
C TYR A 53 -7.54 -9.79 -8.23
N SER A 54 -8.45 -10.53 -8.87
CA SER A 54 -8.09 -11.45 -9.95
C SER A 54 -7.46 -10.74 -11.15
N HIS A 55 -7.98 -9.56 -11.51
CA HIS A 55 -7.43 -8.75 -12.60
C HIS A 55 -5.99 -8.32 -12.29
N LEU A 56 -5.76 -7.74 -11.11
CA LEU A 56 -4.44 -7.31 -10.64
C LEU A 56 -3.46 -8.48 -10.52
N HIS A 57 -3.91 -9.65 -10.05
CA HIS A 57 -3.05 -10.82 -9.89
C HIS A 57 -2.58 -11.42 -11.23
N SER A 58 -3.39 -11.27 -12.28
CA SER A 58 -3.05 -11.74 -13.63
C SER A 58 -2.23 -10.74 -14.45
N ALA A 59 -1.99 -9.55 -13.93
CA ALA A 59 -1.40 -8.44 -14.66
C ALA A 59 0.05 -8.16 -14.29
N ASP A 60 0.84 -7.77 -15.29
CA ASP A 60 2.15 -7.17 -15.06
C ASP A 60 1.96 -5.71 -14.63
N LEU A 61 1.94 -5.47 -13.32
CA LEU A 61 1.85 -4.13 -12.73
C LEU A 61 3.19 -3.41 -12.84
N ILE A 62 3.45 -2.83 -14.01
CA ILE A 62 4.65 -2.03 -14.28
C ILE A 62 4.38 -0.59 -13.88
N VAL A 63 5.23 -0.02 -13.02
CA VAL A 63 5.14 1.38 -12.60
C VAL A 63 5.57 2.30 -13.75
N GLU A 64 4.69 3.21 -14.14
CA GLU A 64 4.97 4.23 -15.18
C GLU A 64 5.30 5.59 -14.58
N ARG A 65 4.70 5.92 -13.44
CA ARG A 65 4.83 7.24 -12.82
C ARG A 65 4.72 7.16 -11.31
N ILE A 66 5.53 7.98 -10.65
CA ILE A 66 5.53 8.17 -9.21
C ILE A 66 5.35 9.67 -8.94
N ILE A 67 4.34 10.03 -8.14
CA ILE A 67 4.14 11.39 -7.65
C ILE A 67 4.05 11.30 -6.13
N ALA A 68 4.96 11.97 -5.43
CA ALA A 68 4.85 12.18 -4.00
C ALA A 68 4.42 13.62 -3.72
N ASP A 69 3.64 13.84 -2.66
CA ASP A 69 3.31 15.18 -2.18
C ASP A 69 4.18 15.57 -0.97
N ASN A 70 4.02 16.82 -0.51
CA ASN A 70 4.75 17.33 0.65
C ASN A 70 4.14 16.89 1.99
N LEU A 71 3.10 16.06 1.98
CA LEU A 71 2.39 15.52 3.14
C LEU A 71 2.69 14.03 3.37
N GLY A 72 3.56 13.43 2.55
CA GLY A 72 3.95 12.02 2.65
C GLY A 72 3.06 11.07 1.85
N SER A 73 2.07 11.57 1.13
CA SER A 73 1.28 10.75 0.21
C SER A 73 2.12 10.37 -1.01
N VAL A 74 1.86 9.17 -1.55
CA VAL A 74 2.43 8.76 -2.83
C VAL A 74 1.35 8.20 -3.74
N HIS A 75 1.43 8.57 -5.00
CA HIS A 75 0.63 8.08 -6.10
C HIS A 75 1.52 7.35 -7.09
N LEU A 76 1.22 6.07 -7.31
CA LEU A 76 1.95 5.17 -8.21
C LEU A 76 1.01 4.76 -9.35
N SER A 77 1.27 5.24 -10.55
CA SER A 77 0.51 4.86 -11.75
C SER A 77 1.15 3.65 -12.43
N PHE A 78 0.31 2.71 -12.88
CA PHE A 78 0.71 1.49 -13.58
C PHE A 78 0.21 1.48 -15.03
N THR A 79 0.81 0.62 -15.86
CA THR A 79 0.54 0.43 -17.31
C THR A 79 -0.91 0.14 -17.73
N MET A 80 -1.83 -0.14 -16.79
CA MET A 80 -3.21 -0.56 -17.08
C MET A 80 -4.27 0.44 -16.63
N ASP A 81 -3.97 1.74 -16.64
CA ASP A 81 -4.83 2.79 -16.08
C ASP A 81 -5.22 2.52 -14.61
N CYS A 82 -4.36 1.76 -13.91
CA CYS A 82 -4.48 1.42 -12.51
C CYS A 82 -3.51 2.28 -11.71
N TYR A 83 -3.86 2.68 -10.50
CA TYR A 83 -2.93 3.34 -9.60
C TYR A 83 -3.11 2.90 -8.15
N LEU A 84 -2.00 2.94 -7.41
CA LEU A 84 -1.95 2.82 -5.96
C LEU A 84 -1.72 4.21 -5.37
N GLU A 85 -2.50 4.55 -4.34
CA GLU A 85 -2.30 5.76 -3.57
C GLU A 85 -2.17 5.40 -2.08
N LEU A 86 -1.13 5.91 -1.45
CA LEU A 86 -0.90 5.82 -0.01
C LEU A 86 -1.15 7.21 0.58
N ILE A 87 -1.95 7.27 1.63
CA ILE A 87 -2.50 8.49 2.22
C ILE A 87 -2.29 8.43 3.73
N PRO A 88 -1.14 8.92 4.23
CA PRO A 88 -0.96 9.18 5.66
C PRO A 88 -2.00 10.20 6.13
N ILE A 89 -2.78 9.88 7.17
CA ILE A 89 -3.85 10.76 7.67
C ILE A 89 -3.53 11.41 9.02
N ASP A 90 -2.39 11.08 9.60
CA ASP A 90 -1.94 11.58 10.88
C ASP A 90 -0.44 11.92 10.83
N SER A 91 0.06 12.56 11.88
CA SER A 91 1.45 12.95 12.03
C SER A 91 2.13 12.14 13.13
N LEU A 92 1.68 10.92 13.38
CA LEU A 92 2.27 10.05 14.39
C LEU A 92 3.69 9.64 13.95
N ASN A 93 4.60 9.48 14.93
CA ASN A 93 5.98 9.05 14.66
C ASN A 93 6.05 7.54 14.42
N GLU A 94 5.18 7.03 13.55
CA GLU A 94 5.17 5.65 13.09
C GLU A 94 5.50 5.61 11.59
N VAL A 95 6.00 4.47 11.13
CA VAL A 95 6.11 4.23 9.70
C VAL A 95 4.71 4.19 9.13
N HIS A 96 4.44 5.01 8.11
CA HIS A 96 3.19 5.03 7.35
C HIS A 96 3.27 4.17 6.10
N TRP A 97 4.43 4.20 5.44
CA TRP A 97 4.73 3.25 4.37
C TRP A 97 6.23 3.16 4.10
N ARG A 98 6.64 2.03 3.51
CA ARG A 98 8.00 1.73 3.10
C ARG A 98 8.02 1.11 1.72
N LEU A 99 8.91 1.59 0.86
CA LEU A 99 9.29 0.90 -0.38
C LEU A 99 10.58 0.13 -0.11
N GLU A 100 10.51 -1.18 -0.29
CA GLU A 100 11.63 -2.10 -0.11
C GLU A 100 12.02 -2.73 -1.43
N SER A 101 13.31 -2.90 -1.66
CA SER A 101 13.79 -3.71 -2.78
C SER A 101 14.15 -5.10 -2.31
N THR A 102 13.85 -6.10 -3.13
CA THR A 102 14.37 -7.46 -2.91
C THR A 102 15.82 -7.64 -3.39
N GLN A 103 16.49 -6.56 -3.81
CA GLN A 103 17.88 -6.56 -4.23
C GLN A 103 18.73 -5.86 -3.18
N THR A 104 19.86 -6.47 -2.82
CA THR A 104 20.77 -6.05 -1.72
C THR A 104 21.42 -4.68 -1.89
N ASP A 105 21.38 -4.09 -3.08
CA ASP A 105 22.10 -2.85 -3.39
C ASP A 105 21.17 -1.63 -3.45
N PHE A 106 19.92 -1.78 -3.00
CA PHE A 106 18.93 -0.72 -3.09
C PHE A 106 18.69 -0.03 -1.75
N VAL A 107 18.35 1.25 -1.84
CA VAL A 107 18.06 2.11 -0.70
C VAL A 107 16.57 2.03 -0.41
N ASP A 108 16.21 1.55 0.76
CA ASP A 108 14.82 1.55 1.19
C ASP A 108 14.35 2.99 1.41
N PHE A 109 13.09 3.24 1.07
CA PHE A 109 12.47 4.54 1.24
C PHE A 109 11.36 4.44 2.27
N VAL A 110 11.49 5.18 3.36
CA VAL A 110 10.57 5.14 4.50
C VAL A 110 9.91 6.49 4.66
N VAL A 111 8.58 6.49 4.82
CA VAL A 111 7.79 7.67 5.19
C VAL A 111 7.18 7.47 6.57
N GLU A 112 7.45 8.43 7.44
CA GLU A 112 6.92 8.55 8.80
C GLU A 112 6.30 9.94 8.99
N GLY A 113 5.48 10.12 10.03
CA GLY A 113 4.70 11.35 10.19
C GLY A 113 5.51 12.65 10.27
N ASN A 114 6.80 12.58 10.65
CA ASN A 114 7.67 13.75 10.75
C ASN A 114 8.95 13.66 9.90
N ARG A 115 9.18 12.56 9.18
CA ARG A 115 10.39 12.39 8.38
C ARG A 115 10.18 11.50 7.16
N THR A 116 10.98 11.79 6.15
CA THR A 116 11.18 10.94 4.99
C THR A 116 12.64 10.55 4.96
N GLU A 117 12.93 9.26 4.95
CA GLU A 117 14.30 8.75 5.03
C GLU A 117 14.61 7.79 3.88
N ARG A 118 15.87 7.86 3.43
CA ARG A 118 16.49 6.92 2.51
C ARG A 118 17.50 6.11 3.32
N THR A 119 17.20 4.85 3.58
CA THR A 119 18.07 3.98 4.40
C THR A 119 18.85 3.04 3.51
N ASN A 120 20.18 3.07 3.62
CA ASN A 120 21.04 2.01 3.10
C ASN A 120 21.16 0.95 4.21
N ASP A 121 20.93 -0.32 3.89
CA ASP A 121 21.32 -1.43 4.78
C ASP A 121 22.83 -1.42 5.08
#